data_AF-A0A9D1F8N2-F1
#
_entry.id   AF-A0A9D1F8N2-F1
#
_cell.length_a   1.000
_cell.length_b   1.000
_cell.length_c   1.000
_cell.angle_alpha   90.00
_cell.angle_beta   90.00
_cell.angle_gamma   90.00
#
_symmetry.space_group_name_H-M   'P 1'
#
loop_
_entity.id
_entity.type
_entity.pdbx_description
1 polymer ?
#
loop_
_entity_poly.entity_id
_entity_poly.type
_entity_poly.pdbx_seq_one_letter_code
_entity_poly.pdbx_strand_id
1 'polypeptide(L)'
;MTLWESYLQYTSGVLDGSKPCPAGITIEGTDDMARAASLLTQAEKLGMDGFVKACAAAEGVEIPQDVFDDYKPQEIEALLEQLPGAQEPQRDNAYAALLDCCALEDGLMQYLIEVLRTGDAAGFYRLARVTTRTDVKPEAFLAWLGSLEDRAELEERECAQIMDGCLRRLVQEGRGEVAAALISGDEQTFTAFRREAPELRNRPEATVKWFLTHYVDTYYPIRFLLAANGVEFPKSHKIN
;
A
#
# COMPACT_ATOMS: atom_id res chain seq x y z
N MET A 1 0.50 -7.97 30.83
CA MET A 1 0.94 -8.39 29.49
C MET A 1 -0.26 -8.99 28.81
N THR A 2 -0.59 -8.50 27.61
CA THR A 2 -1.65 -9.09 26.79
C THR A 2 -1.12 -10.32 26.04
N LEU A 3 -2.01 -11.14 25.48
CA LEU A 3 -1.61 -12.26 24.63
C LEU A 3 -0.81 -11.78 23.41
N TRP A 4 -1.14 -10.58 22.88
CA TRP A 4 -0.46 -9.94 21.75
C TRP A 4 0.97 -9.53 22.05
N GLU A 5 1.20 -8.88 23.18
CA GLU A 5 2.56 -8.54 23.62
C GLU A 5 3.43 -9.79 23.82
N SER A 6 2.84 -10.83 24.42
CA SER A 6 3.50 -12.12 24.63
C SER A 6 3.86 -12.78 23.29
N TYR A 7 2.93 -12.80 22.34
CA TYR A 7 3.14 -13.33 21.00
C TYR A 7 4.29 -12.63 20.27
N LEU A 8 4.30 -11.29 20.24
CA LEU A 8 5.36 -10.52 19.58
C LEU A 8 6.74 -10.77 20.22
N GLN A 9 6.79 -10.82 21.55
CA GLN A 9 8.02 -11.09 22.29
C GLN A 9 8.56 -12.50 21.99
N TYR A 10 7.66 -13.49 21.90
CA TYR A 10 8.04 -14.86 21.55
C TYR A 10 8.46 -14.98 20.09
N THR A 11 7.78 -14.32 19.15
CA THR A 11 8.18 -14.35 17.73
C THR A 11 9.55 -13.73 17.52
N SER A 12 9.83 -12.56 18.09
CA SER A 12 11.16 -11.93 18.01
C SER A 12 12.21 -12.79 18.71
N GLY A 13 11.92 -13.27 19.93
CA GLY A 13 12.88 -14.07 20.68
C GLY A 13 13.28 -15.38 20.00
N VAL A 14 12.34 -16.04 19.32
CA VAL A 14 12.59 -17.28 18.56
C VAL A 14 13.39 -16.98 17.28
N LEU A 15 13.16 -15.86 16.60
CA LEU A 15 13.91 -15.47 15.40
C LEU A 15 15.35 -15.06 15.72
N ASP A 16 15.52 -14.28 16.77
CA ASP A 16 16.81 -13.80 17.25
C ASP A 16 17.62 -14.90 17.97
N GLY A 17 17.04 -16.10 18.12
CA GLY A 17 17.67 -17.26 18.78
C GLY A 17 17.84 -17.10 20.29
N SER A 18 17.24 -16.06 20.88
CA SER A 18 17.28 -15.80 22.33
C SER A 18 16.31 -16.68 23.13
N LYS A 19 15.29 -17.24 22.47
CA LYS A 19 14.33 -18.19 23.06
C LYS A 19 14.35 -19.55 22.35
N PRO A 20 14.08 -20.65 23.06
CA PRO A 20 14.02 -21.98 22.46
C PRO A 20 12.87 -22.10 21.47
N CYS A 21 13.08 -22.88 20.41
CA CYS A 21 12.03 -23.17 19.43
C CYS A 21 10.92 -24.01 20.09
N PRO A 22 9.65 -23.59 20.00
CA PRO A 22 8.55 -24.31 20.61
C PRO A 22 8.30 -25.68 19.96
N ALA A 23 7.73 -26.60 20.74
CA ALA A 23 7.38 -27.94 20.24
C ALA A 23 6.34 -27.85 19.11
N GLY A 24 6.64 -28.47 17.97
CA GLY A 24 5.76 -28.45 16.79
C GLY A 24 6.09 -27.37 15.76
N ILE A 25 7.10 -26.53 16.01
CA ILE A 25 7.62 -25.56 15.04
C ILE A 25 9.05 -25.92 14.66
N THR A 26 9.31 -25.93 13.36
CA THR A 26 10.65 -26.13 12.80
C THR A 26 11.01 -24.90 11.99
N ILE A 27 12.00 -24.13 12.42
CA ILE A 27 12.46 -22.97 11.65
C ILE A 27 13.26 -23.49 10.44
N GLU A 28 12.68 -23.37 9.26
CA GLU A 28 13.31 -23.73 7.98
C GLU A 28 13.76 -22.46 7.24
N GLY A 29 14.99 -22.46 6.72
CA GLY A 29 15.54 -21.33 5.97
C GLY A 29 17.03 -21.08 6.26
N THR A 30 17.76 -20.61 5.25
CA THR A 30 19.20 -20.30 5.35
C THR A 30 19.48 -18.83 5.66
N ASP A 31 18.51 -17.95 5.40
CA ASP A 31 18.58 -16.50 5.68
C ASP A 31 17.47 -16.09 6.66
N ASP A 32 17.64 -14.91 7.27
CA ASP A 32 16.75 -14.43 8.34
C ASP A 32 15.31 -14.22 7.86
N MET A 33 15.12 -13.88 6.59
CA MET A 33 13.80 -13.65 6.01
C MET A 33 13.04 -14.97 5.81
N ALA A 34 13.70 -16.02 5.30
CA ALA A 34 13.13 -17.35 5.14
C ALA A 34 12.78 -17.97 6.50
N ARG A 35 13.65 -17.77 7.50
CA ARG A 35 13.40 -18.21 8.88
C ARG A 35 12.19 -17.51 9.49
N ALA A 36 12.07 -16.20 9.28
CA ALA A 36 10.90 -15.41 9.70
C ALA A 36 9.61 -15.88 9.02
N ALA A 37 9.63 -16.05 7.71
CA ALA A 37 8.47 -16.51 6.96
C ALA A 37 8.01 -17.92 7.39
N SER A 38 8.95 -18.84 7.61
CA SER A 38 8.66 -20.20 8.07
C SER A 38 8.01 -20.21 9.46
N LEU A 39 8.54 -19.41 10.39
CA LEU A 39 7.99 -19.26 11.74
C LEU A 39 6.58 -18.67 11.71
N LEU A 40 6.37 -17.56 11.00
CA LEU A 40 5.07 -16.88 10.92
C LEU A 40 4.00 -17.79 10.30
N THR A 41 4.35 -18.52 9.24
CA THR A 41 3.44 -19.49 8.59
C THR A 41 3.01 -20.61 9.53
N GLN A 42 3.93 -21.10 10.37
CA GLN A 42 3.63 -22.17 11.33
C GLN A 42 2.85 -21.64 12.54
N ALA A 43 3.19 -20.43 13.01
CA ALA A 43 2.46 -19.75 14.08
C ALA A 43 1.01 -19.45 13.68
N GLU A 44 0.77 -19.07 12.42
CA GLU A 44 -0.59 -18.87 11.88
C GLU A 44 -1.40 -20.18 11.89
N LYS A 45 -0.79 -21.31 11.51
CA LYS A 45 -1.46 -22.64 11.53
C LYS A 45 -1.81 -23.13 12.93
N LEU A 46 -0.96 -22.83 13.92
CA LEU A 46 -1.17 -23.21 15.32
C LEU A 46 -2.20 -22.30 16.02
N GLY A 47 -2.45 -21.12 15.48
CA GLY A 47 -3.16 -20.07 16.16
C GLY A 47 -2.27 -19.38 17.20
N MET A 48 -2.59 -18.13 17.48
CA MET A 48 -1.81 -17.28 18.35
C MET A 48 -1.73 -17.80 19.79
N ASP A 49 -2.81 -18.36 20.30
CA ASP A 49 -2.89 -19.00 21.62
C ASP A 49 -2.08 -20.30 21.68
N GLY A 50 -2.16 -21.12 20.63
CA GLY A 50 -1.38 -22.35 20.49
C GLY A 50 0.12 -22.07 20.44
N PHE A 51 0.54 -21.05 19.67
CA PHE A 51 1.92 -20.61 19.58
C PHE A 51 2.47 -20.14 20.94
N VAL A 52 1.77 -19.23 21.61
CA VAL A 52 2.22 -18.69 22.90
C VAL A 52 2.29 -19.78 23.97
N LYS A 53 1.33 -20.71 24.02
CA LYS A 53 1.38 -21.87 24.93
C LYS A 53 2.58 -22.78 24.64
N ALA A 54 2.87 -23.06 23.37
CA ALA A 54 4.00 -23.89 22.98
C ALA A 54 5.34 -23.23 23.31
N CYS A 55 5.46 -21.91 23.14
CA CYS A 55 6.63 -21.13 23.53
C CYS A 55 6.82 -21.08 25.05
N ALA A 56 5.75 -20.83 25.79
CA ALA A 56 5.77 -20.80 27.25
C ALA A 56 6.17 -22.16 27.84
N ALA A 57 5.63 -23.25 27.30
CA ALA A 57 5.99 -24.61 27.68
C ALA A 57 7.47 -24.95 27.38
N ALA A 58 8.01 -24.45 26.26
CA ALA A 58 9.42 -24.63 25.92
C ALA A 58 10.38 -23.85 26.84
N GLU A 59 9.91 -22.73 27.40
CA GLU A 59 10.64 -21.94 28.38
C GLU A 59 10.42 -22.42 29.84
N GLY A 60 9.45 -23.32 30.05
CA GLY A 60 9.04 -23.77 31.39
C GLY A 60 8.28 -22.70 32.18
N VAL A 61 7.70 -21.71 31.49
CA VAL A 61 6.93 -20.62 32.07
C VAL A 61 5.44 -20.94 31.94
N GLU A 62 4.70 -20.87 33.05
CA GLU A 62 3.23 -20.92 33.01
C GLU A 62 2.67 -19.51 32.82
N ILE A 63 2.03 -19.27 31.67
CA ILE A 63 1.31 -18.02 31.42
C ILE A 63 -0.09 -18.15 32.05
N PRO A 64 -0.49 -17.18 32.89
CA PRO A 64 -1.83 -17.12 33.47
C PRO A 64 -2.95 -17.22 32.43
N GLN A 65 -4.00 -18.00 32.74
CA GLN A 65 -5.08 -18.32 31.80
C GLN A 65 -5.95 -17.10 31.46
N ASP A 66 -6.03 -16.12 32.37
CA ASP A 66 -6.66 -14.81 32.18
C ASP A 66 -6.09 -14.04 30.98
N VAL A 67 -4.79 -14.18 30.68
CA VAL A 67 -4.15 -13.58 29.49
C VAL A 67 -4.74 -14.12 28.18
N PHE A 68 -5.16 -15.39 28.18
CA PHE A 68 -5.80 -16.02 27.03
C PHE A 68 -7.30 -15.75 26.98
N ASP A 69 -7.97 -15.61 28.14
CA ASP A 69 -9.41 -15.37 28.21
C ASP A 69 -9.78 -13.90 27.92
N ASP A 70 -8.90 -12.94 28.23
CA ASP A 70 -9.06 -11.52 27.85
C ASP A 70 -8.83 -11.27 26.35
N TYR A 71 -8.41 -12.29 25.59
CA TYR A 71 -8.15 -12.20 24.17
C TYR A 71 -9.42 -11.95 23.36
N LYS A 72 -9.55 -10.74 22.80
CA LYS A 72 -10.60 -10.40 21.84
C LYS A 72 -10.01 -10.16 20.45
N PRO A 73 -10.38 -10.96 19.44
CA PRO A 73 -9.92 -10.78 18.06
C PRO A 73 -10.18 -9.37 17.51
N GLN A 74 -11.27 -8.74 17.97
CA GLN A 74 -11.68 -7.38 17.59
C GLN A 74 -10.70 -6.30 18.07
N GLU A 75 -10.05 -6.51 19.22
CA GLU A 75 -9.06 -5.58 19.76
C GLU A 75 -7.73 -5.67 19.01
N ILE A 76 -7.42 -6.85 18.44
CA ILE A 76 -6.24 -7.04 17.58
C ILE A 76 -6.39 -6.36 16.24
N GLU A 77 -7.56 -6.39 15.61
CA GLU A 77 -7.77 -5.62 14.38
C GLU A 77 -7.52 -4.12 14.64
N ALA A 78 -8.00 -3.60 15.77
CA ALA A 78 -7.76 -2.21 16.17
C ALA A 78 -6.27 -1.93 16.51
N LEU A 79 -5.58 -2.88 17.15
CA LEU A 79 -4.15 -2.78 17.50
C LEU A 79 -3.24 -2.90 16.25
N LEU A 80 -3.61 -3.76 15.30
CA LEU A 80 -2.94 -3.90 14.00
C LEU A 80 -3.18 -2.68 13.11
N GLU A 81 -4.38 -2.09 13.15
CA GLU A 81 -4.66 -0.80 12.50
C GLU A 81 -3.85 0.36 13.13
N GLN A 82 -3.43 0.23 14.39
CA GLN A 82 -2.58 1.22 15.08
C GLN A 82 -1.08 0.97 14.91
N LEU A 83 -0.66 -0.18 14.36
CA LEU A 83 0.75 -0.49 14.11
C LEU A 83 1.18 0.07 12.73
N PRO A 84 2.07 1.07 12.68
CA PRO A 84 2.62 1.53 11.41
C PRO A 84 3.46 0.40 10.78
N GLY A 85 3.06 -0.05 9.59
CA GLY A 85 3.79 -1.04 8.78
C GLY A 85 3.31 -2.49 8.84
N ALA A 86 2.32 -2.85 9.66
CA ALA A 86 1.88 -4.25 9.82
C ALA A 86 0.90 -4.76 8.73
N GLN A 87 0.43 -3.91 7.82
CA GLN A 87 -0.58 -4.28 6.80
C GLN A 87 -0.18 -3.95 5.35
N GLU A 88 1.03 -3.47 5.10
CA GLU A 88 1.40 -2.86 3.81
C GLU A 88 1.68 -3.84 2.65
N PRO A 89 2.34 -5.02 2.81
CA PRO A 89 2.75 -5.78 1.63
C PRO A 89 1.61 -6.51 0.90
N GLN A 90 0.53 -6.91 1.59
CA GLN A 90 -0.60 -7.61 0.96
C GLN A 90 -1.67 -6.66 0.42
N ARG A 91 -1.90 -5.52 1.10
CA ARG A 91 -2.90 -4.53 0.67
C ARG A 91 -2.41 -3.71 -0.52
N ASP A 92 -1.12 -3.35 -0.56
CA ASP A 92 -0.54 -2.65 -1.70
C ASP A 92 -0.65 -3.51 -2.98
N ASN A 93 -0.44 -4.83 -2.85
CA ASN A 93 -0.65 -5.77 -3.95
C ASN A 93 -2.12 -5.86 -4.40
N ALA A 94 -3.07 -5.76 -3.49
CA ALA A 94 -4.50 -5.75 -3.85
C ALA A 94 -4.89 -4.46 -4.59
N TYR A 95 -4.38 -3.30 -4.14
CA TYR A 95 -4.67 -2.03 -4.80
C TYR A 95 -4.03 -1.95 -6.19
N ALA A 96 -2.78 -2.38 -6.32
CA ALA A 96 -2.10 -2.52 -7.60
C ALA A 96 -2.87 -3.46 -8.54
N ALA A 97 -3.25 -4.65 -8.08
CA ALA A 97 -4.02 -5.61 -8.88
C ALA A 97 -5.38 -5.07 -9.33
N LEU A 98 -6.07 -4.28 -8.48
CA LEU A 98 -7.30 -3.59 -8.86
C LEU A 98 -7.04 -2.58 -9.99
N LEU A 99 -6.01 -1.75 -9.85
CA LEU A 99 -5.65 -0.75 -10.86
C LEU A 99 -5.21 -1.40 -12.17
N ASP A 100 -4.37 -2.43 -12.11
CA ASP A 100 -3.93 -3.18 -13.28
C ASP A 100 -5.12 -3.76 -14.02
N CYS A 101 -6.07 -4.38 -13.30
CA CYS A 101 -7.31 -4.86 -13.90
C CYS A 101 -8.13 -3.74 -14.55
N CYS A 102 -8.28 -2.59 -13.88
CA CYS A 102 -9.03 -1.46 -14.42
C CYS A 102 -8.32 -0.84 -15.64
N ALA A 103 -6.98 -0.87 -15.68
CA ALA A 103 -6.20 -0.34 -16.78
C ALA A 103 -6.26 -1.23 -18.04
N LEU A 104 -6.63 -2.51 -17.91
CA LEU A 104 -6.80 -3.41 -19.07
C LEU A 104 -8.04 -3.07 -19.91
N GLU A 105 -9.07 -2.46 -19.31
CA GLU A 105 -10.33 -2.19 -19.99
C GLU A 105 -10.87 -0.80 -19.63
N ASP A 106 -11.02 0.07 -20.65
CA ASP A 106 -11.54 1.42 -20.49
C ASP A 106 -12.88 1.46 -19.73
N GLY A 107 -13.75 0.47 -19.95
CA GLY A 107 -15.02 0.35 -19.24
C GLY A 107 -14.87 0.15 -17.73
N LEU A 108 -13.88 -0.63 -17.30
CA LEU A 108 -13.59 -0.84 -15.88
C LEU A 108 -12.98 0.42 -15.25
N MET A 109 -12.10 1.12 -15.96
CA MET A 109 -11.56 2.41 -15.51
C MET A 109 -12.66 3.46 -15.35
N GLN A 110 -13.57 3.57 -16.32
CA GLN A 110 -14.72 4.49 -16.23
C GLN A 110 -15.66 4.11 -15.08
N TYR A 111 -15.92 2.82 -14.88
CA TYR A 111 -16.72 2.35 -13.75
C TYR A 111 -16.04 2.67 -12.41
N LEU A 112 -14.72 2.46 -12.29
CA LEU A 112 -13.93 2.84 -11.11
C LEU A 112 -14.05 4.34 -10.82
N ILE A 113 -13.88 5.19 -11.84
CA ILE A 113 -14.06 6.64 -11.73
C ILE A 113 -15.47 6.97 -11.21
N GLU A 114 -16.50 6.36 -11.79
CA GLU A 114 -17.89 6.63 -11.43
C GLU A 114 -18.21 6.25 -9.98
N VAL A 115 -17.85 5.04 -9.54
CA VAL A 115 -18.14 4.59 -8.17
C VAL A 115 -17.38 5.40 -7.13
N LEU A 116 -16.15 5.80 -7.42
CA LEU A 116 -15.35 6.66 -6.53
C LEU A 116 -15.90 8.09 -6.48
N ARG A 117 -16.27 8.66 -7.63
CA ARG A 117 -16.83 10.01 -7.72
C ARG A 117 -18.20 10.14 -7.03
N THR A 118 -19.03 9.11 -7.15
CA THR A 118 -20.38 9.09 -6.55
C THR A 118 -20.40 8.64 -5.10
N GLY A 119 -19.27 8.13 -4.59
CA GLY A 119 -19.19 7.55 -3.25
C GLY A 119 -19.98 6.23 -3.12
N ASP A 120 -20.23 5.52 -4.23
CA ASP A 120 -20.88 4.20 -4.21
C ASP A 120 -19.92 3.13 -3.70
N ALA A 121 -19.83 3.04 -2.37
CA ALA A 121 -19.01 2.03 -1.70
C ALA A 121 -19.41 0.62 -2.13
N ALA A 122 -20.70 0.32 -2.32
CA ALA A 122 -21.15 -1.00 -2.72
C ALA A 122 -20.69 -1.36 -4.14
N GLY A 123 -20.74 -0.40 -5.07
CA GLY A 123 -20.18 -0.51 -6.42
C GLY A 123 -18.68 -0.77 -6.42
N PHE A 124 -17.95 -0.03 -5.59
CA PHE A 124 -16.51 -0.22 -5.42
C PHE A 124 -16.18 -1.60 -4.83
N TYR A 125 -16.86 -2.05 -3.77
CA TYR A 125 -16.62 -3.37 -3.18
C TYR A 125 -16.89 -4.50 -4.18
N ARG A 126 -17.92 -4.39 -5.01
CA ARG A 126 -18.18 -5.37 -6.08
C ARG A 126 -16.99 -5.44 -7.06
N LEU A 127 -16.48 -4.30 -7.50
CA LEU A 127 -15.33 -4.23 -8.40
C LEU A 127 -14.08 -4.84 -7.74
N ALA A 128 -13.74 -4.36 -6.54
CA ALA A 128 -12.55 -4.78 -5.79
C ALA A 128 -12.57 -6.26 -5.44
N ARG A 129 -13.74 -6.82 -5.08
CA ARG A 129 -13.85 -8.23 -4.71
C ARG A 129 -13.68 -9.17 -5.91
N VAL A 130 -14.15 -8.77 -7.09
CA VAL A 130 -13.98 -9.56 -8.32
C VAL A 130 -12.50 -9.61 -8.73
N THR A 131 -11.76 -8.52 -8.53
CA THR A 131 -10.35 -8.41 -8.94
C THR A 131 -9.38 -8.96 -7.88
N THR A 132 -9.55 -8.57 -6.62
CA THR A 132 -8.55 -8.82 -5.55
C THR A 132 -8.92 -9.96 -4.59
N ARG A 133 -10.18 -10.44 -4.64
CA ARG A 133 -10.77 -11.36 -3.66
C ARG A 133 -10.64 -10.91 -2.19
N THR A 134 -10.39 -9.62 -1.97
CA THR A 134 -10.17 -8.99 -0.66
C THR A 134 -11.08 -7.78 -0.50
N ASP A 135 -11.50 -7.49 0.73
CA ASP A 135 -12.33 -6.32 1.02
C ASP A 135 -11.46 -5.07 1.14
N VAL A 136 -11.34 -4.33 0.04
CA VAL A 136 -10.64 -3.04 -0.02
C VAL A 136 -11.61 -1.91 0.32
N LYS A 137 -11.28 -1.09 1.33
CA LYS A 137 -12.03 0.14 1.64
C LYS A 137 -11.68 1.25 0.62
N PRO A 138 -12.66 1.96 0.04
CA PRO A 138 -12.42 3.04 -0.91
C PRO A 138 -11.49 4.14 -0.36
N GLU A 139 -11.65 4.51 0.91
CA GLU A 139 -10.87 5.57 1.55
C GLU A 139 -9.40 5.17 1.72
N ALA A 140 -9.15 3.90 2.08
CA ALA A 140 -7.81 3.35 2.21
C ALA A 140 -7.12 3.23 0.85
N PHE A 141 -7.87 2.83 -0.18
CA PHE A 141 -7.40 2.81 -1.57
C PHE A 141 -7.00 4.21 -2.06
N LEU A 142 -7.87 5.22 -1.85
CA LEU A 142 -7.58 6.60 -2.23
C LEU A 142 -6.42 7.19 -1.42
N ALA A 143 -6.30 6.86 -0.14
CA ALA A 143 -5.17 7.26 0.67
C ALA A 143 -3.86 6.66 0.15
N TRP A 144 -3.85 5.37 -0.17
CA TRP A 144 -2.70 4.68 -0.74
C TRP A 144 -2.24 5.29 -2.06
N LEU A 145 -3.19 5.53 -2.97
CA LEU A 145 -2.93 6.15 -4.29
C LEU A 145 -2.50 7.62 -4.13
N GLY A 146 -3.06 8.32 -3.17
CA GLY A 146 -2.71 9.70 -2.82
C GLY A 146 -1.32 9.85 -2.18
N SER A 147 -0.76 8.78 -1.60
CA SER A 147 0.53 8.77 -0.91
C SER A 147 1.63 7.99 -1.65
N LEU A 148 1.49 7.77 -2.96
CA LEU A 148 2.48 7.02 -3.74
C LEU A 148 3.87 7.64 -3.67
N GLU A 149 3.93 8.97 -3.70
CA GLU A 149 5.19 9.71 -3.69
C GLU A 149 5.90 9.70 -2.33
N ASP A 150 5.20 9.34 -1.24
CA ASP A 150 5.81 9.20 0.09
C ASP A 150 6.69 7.95 0.18
N ARG A 151 6.50 6.99 -0.73
CA ARG A 151 7.31 5.76 -0.84
C ARG A 151 8.51 5.93 -1.78
N ALA A 152 8.55 7.02 -2.54
CA ALA A 152 9.60 7.31 -3.50
C ALA A 152 10.77 8.06 -2.85
N GLU A 153 11.94 8.04 -3.49
CA GLU A 153 13.07 8.86 -3.07
C GLU A 153 12.73 10.36 -3.16
N LEU A 154 13.41 11.19 -2.37
CA LEU A 154 13.11 12.63 -2.26
C LEU A 154 13.06 13.33 -3.62
N GLU A 155 13.99 13.01 -4.52
CA GLU A 155 14.07 13.58 -5.87
C GLU A 155 12.88 13.17 -6.75
N GLU A 156 12.50 11.89 -6.70
CA GLU A 156 11.34 11.36 -7.43
C GLU A 156 10.04 11.96 -6.90
N ARG A 157 9.91 12.06 -5.57
CA ARG A 157 8.76 12.68 -4.91
C ARG A 157 8.55 14.12 -5.35
N GLU A 158 9.61 14.92 -5.35
CA GLU A 158 9.54 16.32 -5.80
C GLU A 158 9.17 16.42 -7.27
N CYS A 159 9.74 15.59 -8.13
CA CYS A 159 9.43 15.60 -9.56
C CYS A 159 7.99 15.15 -9.83
N ALA A 160 7.48 14.13 -9.14
CA ALA A 160 6.09 13.67 -9.26
C ALA A 160 5.09 14.75 -8.81
N GLN A 161 5.37 15.45 -7.71
CA GLN A 161 4.53 16.56 -7.25
C GLN A 161 4.52 17.74 -8.23
N ILE A 162 5.67 18.07 -8.82
CA ILE A 162 5.76 19.10 -9.86
C ILE A 162 4.94 18.68 -11.09
N MET A 163 5.07 17.43 -11.53
CA MET A 163 4.31 16.89 -12.67
C MET A 163 2.80 16.95 -12.42
N ASP A 164 2.32 16.53 -11.25
CA ASP A 164 0.91 16.65 -10.86
C ASP A 164 0.43 18.10 -10.90
N GLY A 165 1.25 19.04 -10.40
CA GLY A 165 0.97 20.47 -10.47
C GLY A 165 0.85 20.98 -11.91
N CYS A 166 1.77 20.57 -12.78
CA CYS A 166 1.76 20.88 -14.20
C CYS A 166 0.51 20.34 -14.91
N LEU A 167 0.13 19.09 -14.67
CA LEU A 167 -1.05 18.50 -15.30
C LEU A 167 -2.35 19.15 -14.81
N ARG A 168 -2.48 19.45 -13.51
CA ARG A 168 -3.64 20.19 -12.99
C ARG A 168 -3.74 21.58 -13.62
N ARG A 169 -2.60 22.28 -13.78
CA ARG A 169 -2.55 23.57 -14.46
C ARG A 169 -2.99 23.48 -15.91
N LEU A 170 -2.54 22.47 -16.65
CA LEU A 170 -2.98 22.24 -18.03
C LEU A 170 -4.49 22.07 -18.15
N VAL A 171 -5.12 21.30 -17.24
CA VAL A 171 -6.58 21.14 -17.22
C VAL A 171 -7.28 22.47 -16.91
N GLN A 172 -6.78 23.25 -15.94
CA GLN A 172 -7.33 24.57 -15.60
C GLN A 172 -7.19 25.57 -16.74
N GLU A 173 -6.11 25.51 -17.51
CA GLU A 173 -5.86 26.32 -18.71
C GLU A 173 -6.68 25.84 -19.94
N GLY A 174 -7.49 24.79 -19.82
CA GLY A 174 -8.26 24.21 -20.92
C GLY A 174 -7.42 23.38 -21.91
N ARG A 175 -6.15 23.10 -21.59
CA ARG A 175 -5.21 22.29 -22.39
C ARG A 175 -5.29 20.81 -22.03
N GLY A 176 -6.50 20.28 -21.87
CA GLY A 176 -6.75 18.89 -21.47
C GLY A 176 -6.14 17.86 -22.43
N GLU A 177 -6.09 18.16 -23.73
CA GLU A 177 -5.48 17.29 -24.75
C GLU A 177 -3.97 17.12 -24.52
N VAL A 178 -3.27 18.17 -24.07
CA VAL A 178 -1.85 18.11 -23.73
C VAL A 178 -1.65 17.26 -22.47
N ALA A 179 -2.52 17.42 -21.47
CA ALA A 179 -2.48 16.59 -20.27
C ALA A 179 -2.72 15.11 -20.61
N ALA A 180 -3.68 14.81 -21.50
CA ALA A 180 -3.97 13.47 -21.99
C ALA A 180 -2.78 12.84 -22.73
N ALA A 181 -2.12 13.61 -23.61
CA ALA A 181 -0.92 13.14 -24.32
C ALA A 181 0.28 12.89 -23.39
N LEU A 182 0.42 13.70 -22.33
CA LEU A 182 1.43 13.46 -21.31
C LEU A 182 1.15 12.16 -20.55
N ILE A 183 -0.06 11.97 -20.02
CA ILE A 183 -0.37 10.74 -19.26
C ILE A 183 -0.33 9.46 -20.11
N SER A 184 -0.46 9.57 -21.44
CA SER A 184 -0.25 8.43 -22.35
C SER A 184 1.22 8.15 -22.67
N GLY A 185 2.16 8.95 -22.13
CA GLY A 185 3.60 8.76 -22.36
C GLY A 185 4.12 9.33 -23.67
N ASP A 186 3.47 10.33 -24.27
CA ASP A 186 3.98 10.92 -25.52
C ASP A 186 5.26 11.75 -25.27
N GLU A 187 6.40 11.20 -25.70
CA GLU A 187 7.72 11.81 -25.50
C GLU A 187 7.87 13.18 -26.16
N GLN A 188 7.23 13.37 -27.32
CA GLN A 188 7.30 14.61 -28.08
C GLN A 188 6.59 15.73 -27.35
N THR A 189 5.38 15.45 -26.85
CA THR A 189 4.59 16.35 -26.02
C THR A 189 5.33 16.69 -24.74
N PHE A 190 5.93 15.71 -24.05
CA PHE A 190 6.74 15.98 -22.86
C PHE A 190 7.94 16.89 -23.16
N THR A 191 8.65 16.63 -24.26
CA THR A 191 9.82 17.43 -24.66
C THR A 191 9.44 18.87 -25.00
N ALA A 192 8.32 19.07 -25.69
CA ALA A 192 7.78 20.39 -25.98
C ALA A 192 7.34 21.10 -24.69
N PHE A 193 6.55 20.41 -23.86
CA PHE A 193 6.02 20.94 -22.60
C PHE A 193 7.13 21.33 -21.61
N ARG A 194 8.19 20.53 -21.49
CA ARG A 194 9.34 20.84 -20.61
C ARG A 194 10.05 22.13 -20.99
N ARG A 195 9.98 22.59 -22.25
CA ARG A 195 10.54 23.88 -22.67
C ARG A 195 9.69 25.06 -22.18
N GLU A 196 8.39 24.84 -22.06
CA GLU A 196 7.40 25.83 -21.63
C GLU A 196 7.23 25.88 -20.10
N ALA A 197 7.46 24.76 -19.41
CA ALA A 197 7.32 24.62 -17.96
C ALA A 197 8.64 24.93 -17.23
N PRO A 198 8.82 26.13 -16.64
CA PRO A 198 10.06 26.48 -15.94
C PRO A 198 10.34 25.54 -14.75
N GLU A 199 9.31 24.97 -14.14
CA GLU A 199 9.44 24.05 -13.00
C GLU A 199 10.15 22.74 -13.39
N LEU A 200 9.89 22.23 -14.60
CA LEU A 200 10.52 21.01 -15.13
C LEU A 200 11.84 21.30 -15.85
N ARG A 201 12.00 22.50 -16.39
CA ARG A 201 13.24 22.94 -17.03
C ARG A 201 14.39 23.08 -16.03
N ASN A 202 14.11 23.54 -14.82
CA ASN A 202 15.12 23.76 -13.79
C ASN A 202 15.57 22.47 -13.08
N ARG A 203 14.97 21.33 -13.39
CA ARG A 203 15.27 20.01 -12.83
C ARG A 203 16.02 19.17 -13.85
N PRO A 204 17.34 18.96 -13.74
CA PRO A 204 18.07 18.10 -14.67
C PRO A 204 17.59 16.64 -14.59
N GLU A 205 17.07 16.20 -13.44
CA GLU A 205 16.62 14.83 -13.16
C GLU A 205 15.33 14.47 -13.93
N ALA A 206 14.46 15.45 -14.20
CA ALA A 206 13.18 15.30 -14.89
C ALA A 206 13.31 15.04 -16.41
N THR A 207 14.13 14.06 -16.79
CA THR A 207 14.34 13.60 -18.17
C THR A 207 13.11 12.90 -18.74
N VAL A 208 13.04 12.76 -20.07
CA VAL A 208 12.01 11.93 -20.73
C VAL A 208 12.03 10.51 -20.17
N LYS A 209 13.23 9.94 -20.00
CA LYS A 209 13.41 8.61 -19.40
C LYS A 209 12.83 8.55 -18.00
N TRP A 210 13.15 9.53 -17.15
CA TRP A 210 12.59 9.59 -15.80
C TRP A 210 11.06 9.67 -15.84
N PHE A 211 10.52 10.54 -16.70
CA PHE A 211 9.07 10.71 -16.85
C PHE A 211 8.38 9.40 -17.24
N LEU A 212 8.90 8.67 -18.23
CA LEU A 212 8.32 7.40 -18.63
C LEU A 212 8.41 6.36 -17.49
N THR A 213 9.60 6.14 -16.94
CA THR A 213 9.84 5.04 -16.00
C THR A 213 9.26 5.28 -14.60
N HIS A 214 9.24 6.52 -14.12
CA HIS A 214 8.85 6.83 -12.73
C HIS A 214 7.48 7.50 -12.65
N TYR A 215 7.05 8.19 -13.72
CA TYR A 215 5.74 8.86 -13.73
C TYR A 215 4.69 8.07 -14.52
N VAL A 216 4.96 7.69 -15.78
CA VAL A 216 3.97 7.06 -16.66
C VAL A 216 3.78 5.58 -16.37
N ASP A 217 4.87 4.84 -16.15
CA ASP A 217 4.85 3.40 -15.87
C ASP A 217 4.37 3.06 -14.44
N THR A 218 4.05 4.08 -13.64
CA THR A 218 3.50 3.93 -12.29
C THR A 218 2.03 4.39 -12.25
N TYR A 219 1.43 4.46 -11.06
CA TYR A 219 0.00 4.77 -10.92
C TYR A 219 -0.32 6.28 -10.80
N TYR A 220 0.67 7.18 -10.96
CA TYR A 220 0.43 8.64 -11.01
C TYR A 220 -0.53 9.10 -12.12
N PRO A 221 -0.50 8.53 -13.36
CA PRO A 221 -1.42 8.90 -14.42
C PRO A 221 -2.87 8.57 -14.06
N ILE A 222 -3.09 7.42 -13.41
CA ILE A 222 -4.41 7.01 -12.92
C ILE A 222 -4.87 7.96 -11.81
N ARG A 223 -3.99 8.30 -10.86
CA ARG A 223 -4.31 9.29 -9.83
C ARG A 223 -4.77 10.61 -10.44
N PHE A 224 -4.03 11.12 -11.43
CA PHE A 224 -4.41 12.33 -12.14
C PHE A 224 -5.76 12.17 -12.84
N LEU A 225 -5.99 11.05 -13.53
CA LEU A 225 -7.24 10.75 -14.22
C LEU A 225 -8.44 10.78 -13.26
N LEU A 226 -8.33 10.14 -12.09
CA LEU A 226 -9.37 10.16 -11.06
C LEU A 226 -9.65 11.60 -10.60
N ALA A 227 -8.60 12.36 -10.26
CA ALA A 227 -8.74 13.74 -9.79
C ALA A 227 -9.35 14.65 -10.86
N ALA A 228 -8.94 14.51 -12.12
CA ALA A 228 -9.48 15.27 -13.25
C ALA A 228 -10.97 14.98 -13.50
N ASN A 229 -11.45 13.79 -13.11
CA ASN A 229 -12.86 13.41 -13.18
C ASN A 229 -13.66 13.72 -11.91
N GLY A 230 -13.09 14.44 -10.95
CA GLY A 230 -13.77 14.91 -9.75
C GLY A 230 -13.77 13.93 -8.56
N VAL A 231 -12.88 12.93 -8.56
CA VAL A 231 -12.64 12.10 -7.37
C VAL A 231 -11.81 12.88 -6.36
N GLU A 232 -12.30 13.00 -5.13
CA GLU A 232 -11.58 13.66 -4.05
C GLU A 232 -10.64 12.68 -3.34
N PHE A 233 -9.37 13.08 -3.19
CA PHE A 233 -8.39 12.32 -2.41
C PHE A 233 -8.40 12.79 -0.96
N PRO A 234 -8.29 11.86 0.02
CA PRO A 234 -8.16 12.24 1.42
C PRO A 234 -6.91 13.09 1.59
N LYS A 235 -7.03 14.21 2.30
CA LYS A 235 -5.88 15.07 2.62
C LYS A 235 -4.90 14.22 3.42
N SER A 236 -3.68 14.07 2.89
CA SER A 236 -2.58 13.44 3.61
C SER A 236 -2.46 14.13 4.98
N HIS A 237 -2.66 13.34 6.04
CA HIS A 237 -2.29 13.77 7.38
C HIS A 237 -0.77 13.87 7.36
N LYS A 238 -0.26 15.04 6.95
CA LYS A 238 1.13 15.40 7.21
C LYS A 238 1.29 15.34 8.72
N ILE A 239 1.92 14.28 9.21
CA ILE A 239 2.53 14.27 10.53
C ILE A 239 3.61 15.36 10.43
N ASN A 240 3.34 16.49 11.07
CA ASN A 240 4.31 17.57 11.27
C ASN A 240 5.56 17.05 11.98
#